data_AF-A0A5T6X4Q6-F1
#
_entry.id   AF-A0A5T6X4Q6-F1
#
_cell.length_a   1.000
_cell.length_b   1.000
_cell.length_c   1.000
_cell.angle_alpha   90.00
_cell.angle_beta   90.00
_cell.angle_gamma   90.00
#
_symmetry.space_group_name_H-M   'P 1'
#
loop_
_entity.id
_entity.type
_entity.pdbx_description
1 polymer ?
#
loop_
_entity_poly.entity_id
_entity_poly.type
_entity_poly.pdbx_seq_one_letter_code
_entity_poly.pdbx_strand_id
1 'polypeptide(L)'
;MAAFIVICILLIFFYFKIKKYFNKKSDDQFMRNMEYSPKRRTQAEFARFEKIRAQRIGSKKFIWHSVGDSGCCPECAKNNGKKFLWDKPPKTGLPGEGKCCPDGKCRCWAEAVIPPPRKR
;
A
#
# COMPACT_ATOMS: atom_id res chain seq x y z
N MET A 1 -31.55 -16.87 -23.37
CA MET A 1 -30.11 -16.50 -23.32
C MET A 1 -29.85 -15.20 -22.56
N ALA A 2 -30.59 -14.11 -22.80
CA ALA A 2 -30.37 -12.83 -22.10
C ALA A 2 -30.51 -12.91 -20.56
N ALA A 3 -31.50 -13.65 -20.03
CA ALA A 3 -31.71 -13.78 -18.58
C ALA A 3 -30.52 -14.46 -17.86
N PHE A 4 -29.92 -15.49 -18.47
CA PHE A 4 -28.72 -16.15 -17.92
C PHE A 4 -27.51 -15.21 -17.89
N ILE A 5 -27.32 -14.40 -18.93
CA ILE A 5 -26.25 -13.40 -18.99
C ILE A 5 -26.42 -12.37 -17.88
N VAL A 6 -27.65 -11.87 -17.66
CA VAL A 6 -27.95 -10.91 -16.59
C VAL A 6 -27.68 -11.51 -15.21
N ILE A 7 -28.11 -12.76 -14.97
CA ILE A 7 -27.86 -13.47 -13.70
C ILE A 7 -26.35 -13.62 -13.47
N CYS A 8 -25.58 -14.06 -14.48
CA CYS A 8 -24.12 -14.18 -14.37
C CYS A 8 -23.47 -12.83 -14.02
N ILE A 9 -23.88 -11.74 -14.67
CA ILE A 9 -23.39 -10.40 -14.37
C ILE A 9 -23.67 -10.02 -12.91
N LEU A 10 -24.91 -10.23 -12.43
CA LEU A 10 -25.29 -9.93 -11.04
C LEU A 10 -24.47 -10.74 -10.02
N LEU A 11 -24.24 -12.03 -10.28
CA LEU A 11 -23.41 -12.89 -9.42
C LEU A 11 -21.95 -12.42 -9.38
N ILE A 12 -21.38 -12.01 -10.52
CA ILE A 12 -20.04 -11.44 -10.60
C ILE A 12 -19.95 -10.15 -9.78
N PHE A 13 -20.91 -9.23 -9.94
CA PHE A 13 -20.96 -8.00 -9.15
C PHE A 13 -21.06 -8.27 -7.65
N PHE A 14 -21.91 -9.22 -7.26
CA PHE A 14 -22.08 -9.61 -5.86
C PHE A 14 -20.80 -10.22 -5.28
N TYR A 15 -20.14 -11.09 -6.02
CA TYR A 15 -18.83 -11.64 -5.66
C TYR A 15 -17.79 -10.53 -5.41
N PHE A 16 -17.66 -9.57 -6.32
CA PHE A 16 -16.72 -8.45 -6.15
C PHE A 16 -17.06 -7.59 -4.92
N LYS A 17 -18.35 -7.36 -4.66
CA LYS A 17 -18.81 -6.61 -3.47
C LYS A 17 -18.45 -7.34 -2.18
N ILE A 18 -18.71 -8.65 -2.12
CA ILE A 18 -18.34 -9.51 -0.98
C ILE A 18 -16.83 -9.52 -0.77
N LYS A 19 -16.07 -9.77 -1.83
CA LYS A 19 -14.59 -9.79 -1.79
C LYS A 19 -14.03 -8.48 -1.26
N LYS A 20 -14.55 -7.34 -1.74
CA LYS A 20 -14.16 -6.01 -1.26
C LYS A 20 -14.46 -5.82 0.23
N TYR A 21 -15.61 -6.28 0.70
CA TYR A 21 -15.97 -6.22 2.11
C TYR A 21 -15.02 -7.05 2.99
N PHE A 22 -14.74 -8.30 2.61
CA PHE A 22 -13.82 -9.15 3.36
C PHE A 22 -12.39 -8.60 3.38
N ASN A 23 -11.90 -8.08 2.26
CA ASN A 23 -10.59 -7.41 2.21
C ASN A 23 -10.53 -6.22 3.17
N LYS A 24 -11.56 -5.36 3.18
CA LYS A 24 -11.64 -4.23 4.11
C LYS A 24 -11.61 -4.70 5.58
N LYS A 25 -12.40 -5.71 5.93
CA LYS A 25 -12.42 -6.28 7.29
C LYS A 25 -11.05 -6.83 7.71
N SER A 26 -10.35 -7.48 6.78
CA SER A 26 -8.98 -7.97 6.99
C SER A 26 -7.98 -6.82 7.23
N ASP A 27 -8.03 -5.76 6.42
CA ASP A 27 -7.18 -4.59 6.61
C ASP A 27 -7.50 -3.85 7.91
N ASP A 28 -8.78 -3.73 8.29
CA ASP A 28 -9.16 -3.15 9.59
C ASP A 28 -8.60 -3.95 10.77
N GLN A 29 -8.67 -5.29 10.70
CA GLN A 29 -8.06 -6.15 11.72
C GLN A 29 -6.54 -5.99 11.76
N PHE A 30 -5.89 -5.94 10.59
CA PHE A 30 -4.45 -5.72 10.49
C PHE A 30 -4.02 -4.39 11.12
N MET A 31 -4.72 -3.30 10.81
CA MET A 31 -4.45 -1.98 11.37
C MET A 31 -4.60 -1.94 12.88
N ARG A 32 -5.67 -2.52 13.44
CA ARG A 32 -5.85 -2.64 14.89
C ARG A 32 -4.72 -3.44 15.52
N ASN A 33 -4.33 -4.55 14.90
CA ASN A 33 -3.22 -5.32 15.41
C ASN A 33 -1.94 -4.48 15.41
N MET A 34 -1.63 -3.75 14.33
CA MET A 34 -0.45 -2.87 14.26
C MET A 34 -0.43 -1.80 15.36
N GLU A 35 -1.57 -1.19 15.68
CA GLU A 35 -1.67 -0.13 16.69
C GLU A 35 -1.62 -0.66 18.14
N TYR A 36 -2.31 -1.76 18.43
CA TYR A 36 -2.57 -2.19 19.82
C TYR A 36 -1.82 -3.45 20.24
N SER A 37 -1.22 -4.21 19.33
CA SER A 37 -0.52 -5.44 19.69
C SER A 37 0.93 -5.16 20.10
N PRO A 38 1.43 -5.73 21.22
CA PRO A 38 2.80 -5.54 21.68
C PRO A 38 3.84 -6.31 20.83
N LYS A 39 3.42 -7.03 19.78
CA LYS A 39 4.33 -7.84 18.96
C LYS A 39 5.30 -6.97 18.16
N ARG A 40 6.57 -7.40 18.11
CA ARG A 40 7.57 -6.81 17.21
C ARG A 40 7.10 -6.95 15.75
N ARG A 41 7.17 -5.85 15.00
CA ARG A 41 6.74 -5.78 13.61
C ARG A 41 7.90 -5.85 12.64
N THR A 42 7.64 -6.45 11.49
CA THR A 42 8.55 -6.44 10.36
C THR A 42 8.46 -5.11 9.61
N GLN A 43 9.51 -4.79 8.87
CA GLN A 43 9.55 -3.61 8.00
C GLN A 43 8.49 -3.67 6.89
N ALA A 44 8.24 -4.86 6.34
CA ALA A 44 7.17 -5.08 5.38
C ALA A 44 5.77 -4.80 5.97
N GLU A 45 5.53 -5.20 7.23
CA GLU A 45 4.28 -4.85 7.93
C GLU A 45 4.14 -3.34 8.13
N PHE A 46 5.20 -2.63 8.53
CA PHE A 46 5.16 -1.17 8.65
C PHE A 46 4.90 -0.49 7.30
N ALA A 47 5.56 -0.92 6.24
CA ALA A 47 5.33 -0.38 4.89
C ALA A 47 3.87 -0.62 4.42
N ARG A 48 3.32 -1.81 4.73
CA ARG A 48 1.91 -2.12 4.46
C ARG A 48 0.97 -1.23 5.28
N PHE A 49 1.27 -1.02 6.56
CA PHE A 49 0.48 -0.17 7.46
C PHE A 49 0.40 1.27 6.95
N GLU A 50 1.54 1.86 6.61
CA GLU A 50 1.58 3.22 6.05
C GLU A 50 0.87 3.33 4.69
N LYS A 51 1.01 2.31 3.82
CA LYS A 51 0.20 2.23 2.59
C LYS A 51 -1.30 2.27 2.89
N ILE A 52 -1.80 1.44 3.81
CA ILE A 52 -3.23 1.39 4.14
C ILE A 52 -3.70 2.72 4.70
N ARG A 53 -2.92 3.38 5.58
CA ARG A 53 -3.24 4.73 6.10
C ARG A 53 -3.39 5.75 4.98
N ALA A 54 -2.41 5.81 4.08
CA ALA A 54 -2.43 6.73 2.95
C ALA A 54 -3.64 6.47 2.03
N GLN A 55 -3.96 5.21 1.76
CA GLN A 55 -5.11 4.86 0.91
C GLN A 55 -6.46 5.22 1.57
N ARG A 56 -6.58 5.13 2.91
CA ARG A 56 -7.80 5.53 3.65
C ARG A 56 -8.10 7.01 3.56
N ILE A 57 -7.08 7.87 3.50
CA ILE A 57 -7.24 9.31 3.28
C ILE A 57 -7.40 9.66 1.77
N GLY A 58 -7.53 8.65 0.92
CA GLY A 58 -7.76 8.80 -0.52
C GLY A 58 -6.49 9.01 -1.34
N SER A 59 -5.30 8.88 -0.75
CA SER A 59 -4.04 8.97 -1.47
C SER A 59 -3.90 7.77 -2.42
N LYS A 60 -3.71 8.06 -3.72
CA LYS A 60 -3.44 7.04 -4.75
C LYS A 60 -1.95 6.89 -5.06
N LYS A 61 -1.16 7.92 -4.75
CA LYS A 61 0.25 8.05 -5.15
C LYS A 61 1.10 8.43 -3.95
N PHE A 62 2.39 8.14 -4.04
CA PHE A 62 3.39 8.61 -3.10
C PHE A 62 4.64 9.08 -3.82
N ILE A 63 5.42 9.94 -3.17
CA ILE A 63 6.77 10.32 -3.59
C ILE A 63 7.76 9.53 -2.73
N TRP A 64 8.74 8.90 -3.37
CA TRP A 64 9.77 8.13 -2.68
C TRP A 64 10.89 9.05 -2.19
N HIS A 65 11.20 8.99 -0.90
CA HIS A 65 12.35 9.68 -0.32
C HIS A 65 13.39 8.67 0.13
N SER A 66 14.54 8.68 -0.53
CA SER A 66 15.69 7.90 -0.10
C SER A 66 16.37 8.57 1.09
N VAL A 67 17.00 7.78 1.96
CA VAL A 67 17.76 8.33 3.09
C VAL A 67 19.00 9.12 2.64
N GLY A 68 19.53 8.83 1.45
CA GLY A 68 20.58 9.63 0.80
C GLY A 68 21.99 9.50 1.39
N ASP A 69 22.20 8.61 2.36
CA ASP A 69 23.52 8.34 2.94
C ASP A 69 24.21 7.12 2.28
N SER A 70 25.43 6.82 2.74
CA SER A 70 26.24 5.69 2.25
C SER A 70 25.60 4.32 2.48
N GLY A 71 24.63 4.21 3.39
CA GLY A 71 23.86 2.99 3.65
C GLY A 71 22.63 2.85 2.76
N CYS A 72 22.34 3.82 1.88
CA CYS A 72 21.25 3.70 0.91
C CYS A 72 21.65 2.76 -0.23
N CYS A 73 20.89 1.68 -0.45
CA CYS A 73 21.18 0.80 -1.57
C CYS A 73 20.95 1.53 -2.93
N PRO A 74 21.68 1.15 -4.01
CA PRO A 74 21.58 1.82 -5.30
C PRO A 74 20.17 1.82 -5.89
N GLU A 75 19.41 0.75 -5.68
CA GLU A 75 18.03 0.64 -6.17
C GLU A 75 17.07 1.61 -5.47
N CYS A 76 17.24 1.82 -4.16
CA CYS A 76 16.50 2.85 -3.43
C CYS A 76 16.89 4.26 -3.87
N ALA A 77 18.17 4.52 -4.09
CA ALA A 77 18.66 5.84 -4.54
C ALA A 77 18.08 6.23 -5.90
N LYS A 78 17.97 5.27 -6.85
CA LYS A 78 17.33 5.47 -8.16
C LYS A 78 15.87 5.91 -8.09
N ASN A 79 15.19 5.64 -6.97
CA ASN A 79 13.78 5.99 -6.79
C ASN A 79 13.57 7.37 -6.17
N ASN A 80 14.61 8.01 -5.65
CA ASN A 80 14.48 9.27 -4.93
C ASN A 80 13.74 10.35 -5.74
N GLY A 81 12.75 11.00 -5.13
CA GLY A 81 11.89 12.01 -5.74
C GLY A 81 10.87 11.48 -6.77
N LYS A 82 10.92 10.19 -7.15
CA LYS A 82 9.97 9.63 -8.11
C LYS A 82 8.62 9.37 -7.47
N LYS A 83 7.57 9.52 -8.29
CA LYS A 83 6.18 9.32 -7.89
C LYS A 83 5.66 7.96 -8.35
N PHE A 84 5.07 7.20 -7.44
CA PHE A 84 4.54 5.86 -7.69
C PHE A 84 3.10 5.71 -7.23
N LEU A 85 2.42 4.66 -7.68
CA LEU A 85 1.09 4.27 -7.21
C LEU A 85 1.22 3.31 -6.02
N TRP A 86 0.39 3.48 -4.99
CA TRP A 86 0.34 2.54 -3.85
C TRP A 86 -0.03 1.11 -4.29
N ASP A 87 -0.92 0.97 -5.26
CA ASP A 87 -1.39 -0.33 -5.77
C ASP A 87 -0.48 -0.96 -6.82
N LYS A 88 0.45 -0.18 -7.37
CA LYS A 88 1.43 -0.63 -8.36
C LYS A 88 2.80 -0.05 -8.00
N PRO A 89 3.40 -0.50 -6.88
CA PRO A 89 4.73 -0.04 -6.48
C PRO A 89 5.78 -0.50 -7.50
N PRO A 90 6.96 0.12 -7.52
CA PRO A 90 8.08 -0.35 -8.33
C PRO A 90 8.51 -1.77 -7.92
N LYS A 91 9.29 -2.45 -8.78
CA LYS A 91 9.80 -3.80 -8.50
C LYS A 91 10.56 -3.89 -7.16
N THR A 92 11.18 -2.78 -6.76
CA THR A 92 11.90 -2.59 -5.50
C THR A 92 11.03 -2.66 -4.25
N GLY A 93 9.70 -2.73 -4.39
CA GLY A 93 8.74 -2.74 -3.29
C GLY A 93 8.29 -1.34 -2.87
N LEU A 94 7.73 -1.24 -1.68
CA LEU A 94 7.44 0.03 -1.00
C LEU A 94 8.70 0.55 -0.28
N PRO A 95 8.85 1.88 -0.12
CA PRO A 95 9.89 2.42 0.74
C PRO A 95 9.69 1.92 2.17
N GLY A 96 10.79 1.54 2.83
CA GLY A 96 10.74 0.95 4.17
C GLY A 96 10.44 -0.56 4.20
N GLU A 97 10.11 -1.20 3.08
CA GLU A 97 9.82 -2.64 3.04
C GLU A 97 11.09 -3.51 3.12
N GLY A 98 12.24 -3.00 2.68
CA GLY A 98 13.51 -3.74 2.67
C GLY A 98 13.70 -4.71 1.51
N LYS A 99 12.69 -4.87 0.63
CA LYS A 99 12.68 -5.90 -0.43
C LYS A 99 13.88 -5.89 -1.38
N CYS A 100 14.41 -4.72 -1.72
CA CYS A 100 15.59 -4.56 -2.58
C CYS A 100 16.87 -4.21 -1.83
N CYS A 101 16.84 -4.20 -0.49
CA CYS A 101 17.99 -3.90 0.35
C CYS A 101 18.71 -5.21 0.72
N PRO A 102 20.05 -5.29 0.60
CA PRO A 102 20.80 -6.53 0.87
C PRO A 102 20.60 -7.10 2.28
N ASP A 103 20.43 -6.24 3.28
CA ASP A 103 20.22 -6.60 4.68
C ASP A 103 18.73 -6.73 5.05
N GLY A 104 17.82 -6.56 4.08
CA GLY A 104 16.38 -6.52 4.29
C GLY A 104 15.92 -5.32 5.11
N LYS A 105 16.77 -4.29 5.30
CA LYS A 105 16.44 -3.08 6.06
C LYS A 105 16.49 -1.84 5.18
N CYS A 106 15.41 -1.07 5.20
CA CYS A 106 15.26 0.13 4.40
C CYS A 106 14.80 1.28 5.29
N ARG A 107 15.55 2.38 5.26
CA ARG A 107 15.21 3.64 5.96
C ARG A 107 14.52 4.65 5.05
N CYS A 108 14.24 4.28 3.80
CA CYS A 108 13.48 5.13 2.89
C CYS A 108 12.03 5.26 3.36
N TRP A 109 11.38 6.36 3.02
CA TRP A 109 10.00 6.61 3.41
C TRP A 109 9.18 7.13 2.22
N ALA A 110 7.86 7.00 2.34
CA ALA A 110 6.90 7.48 1.34
C ALA A 110 6.22 8.75 1.83
N GLU A 111 6.28 9.81 1.04
CA GLU A 111 5.40 10.96 1.21
C GLU A 111 4.08 10.70 0.50
N ALA A 112 2.99 10.58 1.25
CA ALA A 112 1.67 10.37 0.67
C ALA A 112 1.20 11.62 -0.09
N VAL A 113 0.83 11.47 -1.37
CA VAL A 113 0.23 12.56 -2.14
C VAL A 113 -1.24 12.67 -1.74
N ILE A 114 -1.59 13.72 -1.01
CA ILE A 114 -2.94 13.96 -0.50
C ILE A 114 -3.83 14.49 -1.64
N PRO A 115 -4.98 13.87 -1.92
CA PRO A 115 -5.92 14.41 -2.91
C PRO A 115 -6.52 15.73 -2.42
N PRO A 116 -6.96 16.62 -3.32
CA PRO A 116 -7.71 17.80 -2.92
C PRO A 116 -8.98 17.37 -2.16
N PRO A 117 -9.50 18.24 -1.27
CA PRO A 117 -10.76 17.97 -0.59
C PRO A 117 -11.87 17.73 -1.63
N ARG A 118 -12.82 16.85 -1.31
CA ARG A 118 -13.99 16.66 -2.17
C ARG A 118 -14.75 17.98 -2.26
N LYS A 119 -15.04 18.43 -3.48
CA LYS A 119 -15.99 19.53 -3.69
C LYS A 119 -17.35 19.06 -3.14
N ARG A 120 -17.91 19.83 -2.21
CA ARG A 120 -19.25 19.60 -1.66
C ARG A 120 -20.29 20.05 -2.66
#